data_AF-A0A7C5I436-F1
#
_entry.id   AF-A0A7C5I436-F1
#
_cell.length_a   1.000
_cell.length_b   1.000
_cell.length_c   1.000
_cell.angle_alpha   90.00
_cell.angle_beta   90.00
_cell.angle_gamma   90.00
#
_symmetry.space_group_name_H-M   'P 1'
#
loop_
_entity.id
_entity.type
_entity.pdbx_description
1 polymer ?
#
loop_
_entity_poly.entity_id
_entity_poly.type
_entity_poly.pdbx_seq_one_letter_code
_entity_poly.pdbx_strand_id
1 'polypeptide(L)'
;IVPWVSPDASLLTFTGKRTLGWDVAVYDMKKKEVEFLEQSGKSCRGRFSPDGKKIAYVCSLADGKGDVWLMNADGSQKTRLTKRDDTYDYFPSWSPDGKFIVFNSSLKHNHIGKLCIVDVKTGEVFFLFDSPGNDVYPDWN
;
A
#
# COMPACT_ATOMS: atom_id res chain seq x y z
N ILE A 1 -9.90 6.03 8.65
CA ILE A 1 -8.98 4.98 8.15
C ILE A 1 -9.88 3.80 7.80
N VAL A 2 -9.92 3.38 6.53
CA VAL A 2 -10.90 2.40 6.05
C VAL A 2 -10.23 1.01 6.04
N PRO A 3 -10.65 0.06 6.89
CA PRO A 3 -10.13 -1.30 6.86
C PRO A 3 -10.56 -1.99 5.55
N TRP A 4 -9.78 -2.95 5.06
CA TRP A 4 -10.10 -3.67 3.81
C TRP A 4 -10.15 -5.19 4.03
N VAL A 5 -11.15 -5.83 3.45
CA VAL A 5 -11.43 -7.27 3.60
C VAL A 5 -10.82 -8.02 2.41
N SER A 6 -10.22 -9.18 2.64
CA SER A 6 -9.73 -10.04 1.56
C SER A 6 -10.90 -10.50 0.65
N PRO A 7 -10.64 -10.85 -0.63
CA PRO A 7 -11.70 -11.26 -1.55
C PRO A 7 -12.55 -12.45 -1.07
N ASP A 8 -11.95 -13.35 -0.30
CA ASP A 8 -12.61 -14.52 0.30
C ASP A 8 -13.21 -14.23 1.69
N ALA A 9 -13.17 -12.97 2.13
CA ALA A 9 -13.62 -12.49 3.44
C ALA A 9 -13.00 -13.18 4.67
N SER A 10 -11.85 -13.85 4.51
CA SER A 10 -11.19 -14.54 5.61
C SER A 10 -10.23 -13.66 6.42
N LEU A 11 -9.74 -12.57 5.82
CA LEU A 11 -8.73 -11.68 6.40
C LEU A 11 -9.17 -10.21 6.32
N LEU A 12 -8.81 -9.42 7.32
CA LEU A 12 -9.03 -7.97 7.37
C LEU A 12 -7.69 -7.24 7.55
N THR A 13 -7.30 -6.37 6.62
CA THR A 13 -6.16 -5.46 6.82
C THR A 13 -6.60 -4.20 7.54
N PHE A 14 -5.81 -3.79 8.52
CA PHE A 14 -5.96 -2.49 9.17
C PHE A 14 -4.59 -1.93 9.56
N THR A 15 -4.54 -0.63 9.85
CA THR A 15 -3.33 0.01 10.40
C THR A 15 -3.51 0.16 11.91
N GLY A 16 -2.58 -0.41 12.68
CA GLY A 16 -2.55 -0.31 14.14
C GLY A 16 -1.32 0.47 14.62
N LYS A 17 -1.44 1.22 15.72
CA LYS A 17 -0.30 1.92 16.34
C LYS A 17 0.36 1.01 17.38
N ARG A 18 1.66 0.76 17.25
CA ARG A 18 2.53 0.11 18.25
C ARG A 18 3.35 1.16 19.02
N THR A 19 4.26 0.68 19.87
CA THR A 19 5.29 1.45 20.60
C THR A 19 6.24 2.24 19.70
N LEU A 20 6.52 1.77 18.47
CA LEU A 20 7.48 2.39 17.55
C LEU A 20 6.84 3.19 16.39
N GLY A 21 5.51 3.15 16.23
CA GLY A 21 4.80 3.84 15.15
C GLY A 21 3.58 3.08 14.62
N TRP A 22 3.20 3.31 13.37
CA TRP A 22 2.07 2.63 12.74
C TRP A 22 2.57 1.42 11.95
N ASP A 23 1.83 0.30 12.00
CA ASP A 23 2.13 -0.91 11.22
C ASP A 23 0.90 -1.53 10.55
N VAL A 24 1.12 -2.22 9.42
CA VAL A 24 0.10 -3.03 8.75
C VAL A 24 -0.11 -4.33 9.51
N ALA A 25 -1.34 -4.55 9.94
CA ALA A 25 -1.80 -5.77 10.59
C ALA A 25 -2.85 -6.47 9.73
N VAL A 26 -2.89 -7.79 9.84
CA VAL A 26 -3.94 -8.64 9.30
C VAL A 26 -4.65 -9.30 10.48
N TYR A 27 -5.98 -9.22 10.50
CA TYR A 27 -6.80 -9.98 11.41
C TYR A 27 -7.34 -11.21 10.68
N ASP A 28 -7.03 -12.39 11.21
CA ASP A 28 -7.58 -13.67 10.76
C ASP A 28 -8.96 -13.85 11.40
N MET A 29 -10.02 -13.79 10.58
CA MET A 29 -11.39 -13.89 11.05
C MET A 29 -11.74 -15.30 11.56
N LYS A 30 -11.05 -16.35 11.09
CA LYS A 30 -11.30 -17.74 11.48
C LYS A 30 -10.65 -18.06 12.82
N LYS A 31 -9.40 -17.64 13.00
CA LYS A 31 -8.64 -17.85 14.24
C LYS A 31 -8.98 -16.81 15.31
N LYS A 32 -9.56 -15.67 14.90
CA LYS A 32 -9.80 -14.48 15.72
C LYS A 32 -8.50 -13.90 16.31
N GLU A 33 -7.42 -13.95 15.54
CA GLU A 33 -6.09 -13.50 15.94
C GLU A 33 -5.61 -12.35 15.05
N VAL A 34 -4.80 -11.46 15.62
CA VAL A 34 -4.14 -10.36 14.89
C VAL A 34 -2.70 -10.76 14.64
N GLU A 35 -2.29 -10.73 13.38
CA GLU A 35 -0.91 -10.90 12.97
C GLU A 35 -0.35 -9.57 12.42
N PHE A 36 0.78 -9.13 12.96
CA PHE A 36 1.50 -7.96 12.47
C PHE A 36 2.53 -8.41 11.44
N LEU A 37 2.27 -8.13 10.17
CA LEU A 37 3.10 -8.58 9.05
C LEU A 37 4.36 -7.73 8.87
N GLU A 38 4.37 -6.51 9.44
CA GLU A 38 5.50 -5.60 9.50
C GLU A 38 5.61 -5.03 10.93
N GLN A 39 6.83 -4.89 11.45
CA GLN A 39 7.08 -4.55 12.86
C GLN A 39 8.07 -3.38 13.04
N SER A 40 8.39 -2.68 11.95
CA SER A 40 9.29 -1.53 11.96
C SER A 40 8.65 -0.24 12.48
N GLY A 41 7.32 -0.18 12.65
CA GLY A 41 6.59 1.04 13.04
C GLY A 41 6.51 2.09 11.91
N LYS A 42 6.91 1.72 10.69
CA LYS A 42 7.07 2.62 9.54
C LYS A 42 6.15 2.26 8.38
N SER A 43 5.12 1.45 8.63
CA SER A 43 4.27 0.88 7.58
C SER A 43 2.80 1.16 7.78
N CYS A 44 2.05 1.43 6.72
CA CYS A 44 0.60 1.67 6.84
C CYS A 44 -0.13 1.37 5.53
N ARG A 45 -1.48 1.46 5.58
CA ARG A 45 -2.35 1.46 4.39
C ARG A 45 -2.19 0.23 3.49
N GLY A 46 -2.19 -0.96 4.10
CA GLY A 46 -2.14 -2.23 3.38
C GLY A 46 -3.42 -2.53 2.58
N ARG A 47 -3.27 -2.89 1.30
CA ARG A 47 -4.33 -3.37 0.40
C ARG A 47 -3.98 -4.73 -0.18
N PHE A 48 -4.89 -5.69 -0.07
CA PHE A 48 -4.75 -6.99 -0.73
C PHE A 48 -4.82 -6.84 -2.26
N SER A 49 -4.06 -7.68 -2.95
CA SER A 49 -4.26 -7.93 -4.38
C SER A 49 -5.62 -8.59 -4.63
N PRO A 50 -6.17 -8.50 -5.86
CA PRO A 50 -7.47 -9.08 -6.19
C PRO A 50 -7.55 -10.61 -5.98
N ASP A 51 -6.41 -11.29 -6.06
CA ASP A 51 -6.28 -12.73 -5.79
C ASP A 51 -5.97 -13.05 -4.31
N GLY A 52 -5.84 -12.03 -3.46
CA GLY A 52 -5.54 -12.14 -2.02
C GLY A 52 -4.11 -12.59 -1.69
N LYS A 53 -3.22 -12.81 -2.68
CA LYS A 53 -1.89 -13.40 -2.43
C LYS A 53 -0.83 -12.39 -2.02
N LYS A 54 -1.04 -11.11 -2.33
CA LYS A 54 -0.09 -10.03 -2.05
C LYS A 54 -0.76 -8.89 -1.32
N ILE A 55 0.05 -8.11 -0.64
CA ILE A 55 -0.35 -6.86 0.01
C ILE A 55 0.54 -5.74 -0.52
N ALA A 56 -0.09 -4.71 -1.08
CA ALA A 56 0.56 -3.43 -1.36
C ALA A 56 0.40 -2.53 -0.13
N TYR A 57 1.47 -1.85 0.28
CA TYR A 57 1.45 -1.01 1.47
C TYR A 57 2.41 0.16 1.33
N VAL A 58 2.21 1.19 2.17
CA VAL A 58 3.16 2.30 2.28
C VAL A 58 4.19 1.95 3.33
N CYS A 59 5.47 2.12 3.03
CA CYS A 59 6.56 1.92 3.98
C CYS A 59 7.62 3.01 3.83
N SER A 60 8.17 3.48 4.97
CA SER A 60 9.28 4.45 4.99
C SER A 60 10.59 3.91 5.56
N LEU A 61 10.75 2.59 5.54
CA LEU A 61 11.91 1.92 6.11
C LEU A 61 13.20 2.20 5.32
N ALA A 62 13.14 2.35 4.00
CA ALA A 62 14.34 2.47 3.16
C ALA A 62 15.08 3.81 3.34
N ASP A 63 14.36 4.93 3.29
CA ASP A 63 14.96 6.28 3.26
C ASP A 63 14.16 7.33 4.05
N GLY A 64 13.15 6.90 4.80
CA GLY A 64 12.28 7.79 5.57
C GLY A 64 11.17 8.47 4.77
N LYS A 65 11.09 8.24 3.44
CA LYS A 65 9.97 8.69 2.59
C LYS A 65 8.94 7.60 2.47
N GLY A 66 7.68 7.97 2.23
CA GLY A 66 6.65 6.97 1.97
C GLY A 66 6.86 6.40 0.57
N ASP A 67 7.01 5.10 0.46
CA ASP A 67 7.07 4.39 -0.82
C ASP A 67 5.99 3.32 -0.89
N VAL A 68 5.66 2.88 -2.10
CA VAL A 68 4.84 1.68 -2.30
C VAL A 68 5.72 0.44 -2.23
N TRP A 69 5.34 -0.49 -1.37
CA TRP A 69 5.99 -1.79 -1.18
C TRP A 69 5.00 -2.93 -1.40
N LEU A 70 5.54 -4.10 -1.71
CA LEU A 70 4.80 -5.35 -1.83
C LEU A 70 5.32 -6.37 -0.83
N MET A 71 4.42 -7.18 -0.31
CA MET A 71 4.73 -8.41 0.41
C MET A 71 3.71 -9.50 0.04
N ASN A 72 4.02 -10.75 0.34
CA ASN A 72 3.04 -11.82 0.32
C ASN A 72 2.04 -11.63 1.47
N ALA A 73 0.86 -12.25 1.37
CA ALA A 73 -0.18 -12.17 2.40
C ALA A 73 0.24 -12.72 3.77
N ASP A 74 1.27 -13.57 3.81
CA ASP A 74 1.92 -14.08 5.03
C ASP A 74 3.02 -13.15 5.58
N GLY A 75 3.20 -11.96 4.99
CA GLY A 75 4.24 -11.00 5.36
C GLY A 75 5.64 -11.31 4.82
N SER A 76 5.83 -12.39 4.06
CA SER A 76 7.11 -12.73 3.44
C SER A 76 7.38 -11.93 2.16
N GLN A 77 8.61 -12.03 1.63
CA GLN A 77 9.03 -11.44 0.34
C GLN A 77 8.74 -9.94 0.18
N LYS A 78 9.09 -9.15 1.19
CA LYS A 78 8.97 -7.69 1.16
C LYS A 78 9.88 -7.11 0.09
N THR A 79 9.32 -6.32 -0.83
CA THR A 79 10.06 -5.62 -1.88
C THR A 79 9.56 -4.19 -2.05
N ARG A 80 10.51 -3.25 -2.19
CA ARG A 80 10.22 -1.85 -2.48
C ARG A 80 9.91 -1.72 -3.97
N LEU A 81 8.69 -1.29 -4.30
CA LEU A 81 8.20 -1.21 -5.67
C LEU A 81 8.49 0.17 -6.28
N THR A 82 8.24 1.26 -5.55
CA THR A 82 8.63 2.61 -5.98
C THR A 82 9.92 3.06 -5.31
N LYS A 83 10.87 3.56 -6.10
CA LYS A 83 12.22 3.98 -5.67
C LYS A 83 12.57 5.33 -6.30
N ARG A 84 11.78 6.35 -6.00
CA ARG A 84 11.94 7.68 -6.60
C ARG A 84 12.44 8.66 -5.56
N ASP A 85 13.55 9.33 -5.88
CA ASP A 85 14.32 10.08 -4.89
C ASP A 85 13.61 11.35 -4.41
N ASP A 86 12.67 11.92 -5.17
CA ASP A 86 12.10 13.24 -4.87
C ASP A 86 10.61 13.21 -4.52
N THR A 87 10.01 12.03 -4.37
CA THR A 87 8.57 11.88 -4.14
C THR A 87 8.25 11.10 -2.87
N TYR A 88 7.03 11.31 -2.40
CA TYR A 88 6.37 10.51 -1.39
C TYR A 88 5.14 9.86 -2.02
N ASP A 89 5.11 8.52 -2.00
CA ASP A 89 4.13 7.68 -2.63
C ASP A 89 3.19 7.05 -1.60
N TYR A 90 1.89 7.26 -1.78
CA TYR A 90 0.86 6.98 -0.79
C TYR A 90 -0.39 6.35 -1.38
N PHE A 91 -1.16 5.69 -0.51
CA PHE A 91 -2.51 5.19 -0.82
C PHE A 91 -2.53 4.25 -2.04
N PRO A 92 -1.76 3.15 -2.01
CA PRO A 92 -1.80 2.19 -3.10
C PRO A 92 -3.20 1.58 -3.21
N SER A 93 -3.68 1.35 -4.43
CA SER A 93 -4.83 0.50 -4.74
C SER A 93 -4.54 -0.35 -5.97
N TRP A 94 -4.98 -1.60 -5.96
CA TRP A 94 -4.70 -2.57 -7.03
C TRP A 94 -5.69 -2.44 -8.17
N SER A 95 -5.22 -2.64 -9.41
CA SER A 95 -6.11 -2.90 -10.54
C SER A 95 -6.84 -4.23 -10.37
N PRO A 96 -8.06 -4.42 -10.92
CA PRO A 96 -8.83 -5.65 -10.77
C PRO A 96 -8.14 -6.88 -11.37
N ASP A 97 -7.29 -6.68 -12.38
CA ASP A 97 -6.48 -7.72 -13.00
C ASP A 97 -5.14 -7.98 -12.27
N GLY A 98 -4.85 -7.23 -11.20
CA GLY A 98 -3.66 -7.38 -10.36
C GLY A 98 -2.34 -6.96 -11.03
N LYS A 99 -2.36 -6.39 -12.23
CA LYS A 99 -1.13 -6.01 -12.95
C LYS A 99 -0.58 -4.65 -12.56
N PHE A 100 -1.43 -3.79 -12.02
CA PHE A 100 -1.10 -2.40 -11.75
C PHE A 100 -1.47 -2.00 -10.34
N ILE A 101 -0.75 -1.01 -9.81
CA ILE A 101 -1.11 -0.31 -8.59
C ILE A 101 -1.19 1.17 -8.89
N VAL A 102 -2.33 1.79 -8.60
CA VAL A 102 -2.49 3.24 -8.61
C VAL A 102 -2.13 3.81 -7.24
N PHE A 103 -1.49 4.97 -7.20
CA PHE A 103 -1.08 5.62 -5.96
C PHE A 103 -0.98 7.15 -6.15
N ASN A 104 -1.03 7.87 -5.03
CA ASN A 104 -0.79 9.31 -4.96
C ASN A 104 0.71 9.58 -4.79
N SER A 105 1.27 10.47 -5.61
CA SER A 105 2.67 10.86 -5.58
C SER A 105 2.82 12.35 -5.32
N SER A 106 3.45 12.74 -4.21
CA SER A 106 3.68 14.15 -3.86
C SER A 106 5.18 14.49 -3.76
N LEU A 107 5.56 15.71 -4.16
CA LEU A 107 6.92 16.24 -3.94
C LEU A 107 7.15 16.66 -2.48
N LYS A 108 6.09 16.75 -1.67
CA LYS A 108 6.16 17.14 -0.26
C LYS A 108 5.42 16.12 0.60
N HIS A 109 5.78 16.06 1.88
CA HIS A 109 5.04 15.25 2.85
C HIS A 109 3.70 15.91 3.24
N ASN A 110 2.81 16.14 2.28
CA ASN A 110 1.51 16.78 2.50
C ASN A 110 0.35 16.08 1.76
N HIS A 111 0.63 14.97 1.05
CA HIS A 111 -0.36 14.19 0.29
C HIS A 111 -1.06 14.96 -0.85
N ILE A 112 -0.59 16.15 -1.19
CA ILE A 112 -1.05 16.94 -2.34
C ILE A 112 -0.17 16.52 -3.51
N GLY A 113 -0.70 15.66 -4.36
CA GLY A 113 0.10 14.92 -5.33
C GLY A 113 -0.69 14.51 -6.57
N LYS A 114 0.02 13.95 -7.54
CA LYS A 114 -0.54 13.44 -8.79
C LYS A 114 -0.86 11.95 -8.66
N LEU A 115 -1.85 11.47 -9.39
CA LEU A 115 -2.07 10.04 -9.54
C LEU A 115 -1.05 9.42 -10.49
N CYS A 116 -0.42 8.36 -10.03
CA CYS A 116 0.51 7.54 -10.79
C CYS A 116 0.04 6.09 -10.78
N ILE A 117 0.41 5.33 -11.79
CA ILE A 117 0.29 3.86 -11.82
C ILE A 117 1.70 3.28 -11.84
N VAL A 118 1.91 2.16 -11.14
CA VAL A 118 3.08 1.32 -11.28
C VAL A 118 2.69 -0.06 -11.81
N ASP A 119 3.44 -0.57 -12.79
CA ASP A 119 3.35 -1.96 -13.23
C ASP A 119 4.02 -2.86 -12.17
N VAL A 120 3.27 -3.83 -11.67
CA VAL A 120 3.68 -4.70 -10.55
C VAL A 120 4.85 -5.60 -10.94
N LYS A 121 4.96 -5.97 -12.22
CA LYS A 121 5.98 -6.89 -12.72
C LYS A 121 7.28 -6.17 -13.01
N THR A 122 7.23 -5.00 -13.64
CA THR A 122 8.42 -4.26 -14.06
C THR A 122 8.88 -3.22 -13.04
N GLY A 123 7.97 -2.75 -12.17
CA GLY A 123 8.21 -1.61 -11.29
C GLY A 123 8.19 -0.25 -12.02
N GLU A 124 7.79 -0.24 -13.30
CA GLU A 124 7.76 0.97 -14.11
C GLU A 124 6.57 1.85 -13.71
N VAL A 125 6.81 3.16 -13.55
CA VAL A 125 5.81 4.14 -13.10
C VAL A 125 5.37 5.01 -14.26
N PHE A 126 4.06 5.11 -14.45
CA PHE A 126 3.39 5.93 -15.45
C PHE A 126 2.52 7.01 -14.78
N PHE A 127 2.47 8.20 -15.36
CA PHE A 127 1.52 9.24 -14.96
C PHE A 127 0.19 9.02 -15.69
N LEU A 128 -0.92 8.96 -14.95
CA LEU A 128 -2.25 8.71 -15.52
C LEU A 128 -2.77 9.94 -16.29
N PHE A 129 -2.77 11.12 -15.68
CA PHE A 129 -3.06 12.43 -16.29
C PHE A 129 -2.85 13.58 -15.29
N ASP A 130 -2.77 14.82 -15.77
CA ASP A 130 -2.70 16.05 -14.98
C ASP A 130 -4.11 16.64 -14.83
N SER A 131 -4.84 16.27 -13.77
CA SER A 131 -6.13 16.87 -13.44
C SER A 131 -5.91 18.07 -12.52
N PRO A 132 -6.63 19.19 -12.69
CA PRO A 132 -6.54 20.35 -11.79
C PRO A 132 -7.14 20.09 -10.38
N GLY A 133 -7.61 18.87 -10.09
CA GLY A 133 -8.18 18.46 -8.80
C GLY A 133 -7.23 17.62 -7.92
N ASN A 134 -7.51 17.58 -6.61
CA ASN A 134 -6.79 16.75 -5.65
C ASN A 134 -7.37 15.33 -5.61
N ASP A 135 -6.69 14.37 -6.23
CA ASP A 135 -7.10 12.96 -6.23
C ASP A 135 -6.30 12.17 -5.16
N VAL A 136 -6.89 12.05 -3.97
CA VAL A 136 -6.21 11.62 -2.74
C VAL A 136 -6.48 10.15 -2.34
N TYR A 137 -7.43 9.48 -2.99
CA TYR A 137 -7.81 8.09 -2.67
C TYR A 137 -8.23 7.34 -3.95
N PRO A 138 -7.28 6.93 -4.78
CA PRO A 138 -7.64 6.15 -5.96
C PRO A 138 -8.14 4.77 -5.54
N ASP A 139 -9.23 4.33 -6.18
CA ASP A 139 -9.78 3.00 -6.01
C ASP A 139 -10.17 2.40 -7.36
N TRP A 140 -10.02 1.09 -7.50
CA TRP A 140 -10.54 0.36 -8.65
C TRP A 140 -11.76 -0.44 -8.17
N ASN A 141 -12.92 -0.19 -8.77
CA ASN A 141 -14.12 -1.01 -8.54
C ASN A 141 -14.03 -2.35 -9.28
#